data_AF-A0A2N2W530-F1
#
_entry.id   AF-A0A2N2W530-F1
#
_cell.length_a   1.000
_cell.length_b   1.000
_cell.length_c   1.000
_cell.angle_alpha   90.00
_cell.angle_beta   90.00
_cell.angle_gamma   90.00
#
_symmetry.space_group_name_H-M   'P 1'
#
loop_
_entity.id
_entity.type
_entity.pdbx_description
1 polymer ?
#
loop_
_entity_poly.entity_id
_entity_poly.type
_entity_poly.pdbx_seq_one_letter_code
_entity_poly.pdbx_strand_id
1 'polypeptide(L)'
;MKLENYKKKSHEYTAKASEIARQLNFAGIGIIWIVKTTFPELKLSDSELLLPLVLIALSLVFDFLQYLVGGIIWIIFYNNKQKNGISNTADVQTTKWRSRVLYTFYYIKFTLMFIAYLFIIKILFQYF
;
A
#
# COMPACT_ATOMS: atom_id res chain seq x y z
N MET A 1 -19.54 -21.75 -4.36
CA MET A 1 -18.10 -21.57 -4.72
C MET A 1 -17.25 -22.43 -3.80
N LYS A 2 -16.14 -23.02 -4.29
CA LYS A 2 -15.18 -23.73 -3.43
C LYS A 2 -14.37 -22.73 -2.59
N LEU A 3 -13.87 -23.14 -1.42
CA LEU A 3 -13.08 -22.28 -0.50
C LEU A 3 -11.88 -21.62 -1.21
N GLU A 4 -11.23 -22.37 -2.09
CA GLU A 4 -10.14 -21.90 -2.94
C GLU A 4 -10.53 -20.68 -3.80
N ASN A 5 -11.76 -20.65 -4.32
CA ASN A 5 -12.24 -19.55 -5.15
C ASN A 5 -12.38 -18.25 -4.34
N TYR A 6 -12.75 -18.34 -3.05
CA TYR A 6 -12.78 -17.17 -2.16
C TYR A 6 -11.37 -16.63 -1.90
N LYS A 7 -10.39 -17.52 -1.70
CA LYS A 7 -8.98 -17.14 -1.54
C LYS A 7 -8.45 -16.45 -2.80
N LYS A 8 -8.75 -16.99 -3.98
CA LYS A 8 -8.38 -16.37 -5.28
C LYS A 8 -8.99 -14.98 -5.43
N LYS A 9 -10.31 -14.85 -5.19
CA LYS A 9 -11.02 -13.57 -5.28
C LYS A 9 -10.50 -12.52 -4.29
N SER A 10 -10.17 -12.94 -3.07
CA SER A 10 -9.52 -12.07 -2.08
C SER A 10 -8.15 -11.57 -2.56
N HIS A 11 -7.35 -12.44 -3.18
CA HIS A 11 -6.05 -12.05 -3.74
C HIS A 11 -6.20 -11.04 -4.90
N GLU A 12 -7.17 -11.27 -5.80
CA GLU A 12 -7.48 -10.36 -6.91
C GLU A 12 -7.85 -8.96 -6.41
N TYR A 13 -8.78 -8.84 -5.46
CA TYR A 13 -9.19 -7.53 -4.93
C TYR A 13 -8.07 -6.84 -4.14
N THR A 14 -7.30 -7.57 -3.34
CA THR A 14 -6.21 -6.96 -2.56
C THR A 14 -5.06 -6.48 -3.44
N ALA A 15 -4.75 -7.21 -4.52
CA ALA A 15 -3.81 -6.79 -5.55
C ALA A 15 -4.31 -5.53 -6.26
N LYS A 16 -5.58 -5.54 -6.72
CA LYS A 16 -6.17 -4.38 -7.41
C LYS A 16 -6.24 -3.15 -6.50
N ALA A 17 -6.60 -3.33 -5.23
CA ALA A 17 -6.63 -2.24 -4.26
C ALA A 17 -5.25 -1.57 -4.11
N SER A 18 -4.15 -2.35 -4.09
CA SER A 18 -2.79 -1.81 -3.98
C SER A 18 -2.36 -1.03 -5.23
N GLU A 19 -2.83 -1.44 -6.41
CA GLU A 19 -2.65 -0.68 -7.65
C GLU A 19 -3.39 0.67 -7.60
N ILE A 20 -4.66 0.65 -7.20
CA ILE A 20 -5.47 1.86 -7.04
C ILE A 20 -4.88 2.78 -5.97
N ALA A 21 -4.41 2.24 -4.85
CA ALA A 21 -3.78 3.01 -3.78
C ALA A 21 -2.55 3.79 -4.26
N ARG A 22 -1.71 3.19 -5.11
CA ARG A 22 -0.56 3.89 -5.72
C ARG A 22 -1.01 5.02 -6.64
N GLN A 23 -1.99 4.77 -7.49
CA GLN A 23 -2.54 5.79 -8.39
C GLN A 23 -3.15 6.96 -7.59
N LEU A 24 -3.92 6.66 -6.55
CA LEU A 24 -4.45 7.65 -5.63
C LEU A 24 -3.33 8.44 -4.95
N ASN A 25 -2.34 7.78 -4.36
CA ASN A 25 -1.21 8.47 -3.73
C ASN A 25 -0.50 9.45 -4.69
N PHE A 26 -0.27 9.07 -5.95
CA PHE A 26 0.29 10.00 -6.94
C PHE A 26 -0.65 11.15 -7.28
N ALA A 27 -1.95 10.86 -7.43
CA ALA A 27 -2.97 11.90 -7.64
C ALA A 27 -3.03 12.87 -6.45
N GLY A 28 -2.93 12.36 -5.22
CA GLY A 28 -2.90 13.16 -3.99
C GLY A 28 -1.71 14.13 -3.95
N ILE A 29 -0.51 13.67 -4.35
CA ILE A 29 0.66 14.56 -4.52
C ILE A 29 0.35 15.65 -5.54
N GLY A 30 -0.26 15.29 -6.68
CA GLY A 30 -0.67 16.25 -7.71
C GLY A 30 -1.68 17.28 -7.22
N ILE A 31 -2.70 16.86 -6.45
CA ILE A 31 -3.69 17.76 -5.84
C ILE A 31 -3.01 18.77 -4.92
N ILE A 32 -2.15 18.30 -4.01
CA ILE A 32 -1.41 19.17 -3.08
C ILE A 32 -0.54 20.17 -3.84
N TRP A 33 0.13 19.72 -4.91
CA TRP A 33 0.94 20.59 -5.75
C TRP A 33 0.11 21.69 -6.43
N ILE A 34 -1.01 21.34 -7.07
CA ILE A 34 -1.94 22.29 -7.70
C ILE A 34 -2.45 23.31 -6.68
N VAL A 35 -2.91 22.85 -5.51
CA VAL A 35 -3.41 23.73 -4.45
C VAL A 35 -2.34 24.73 -4.03
N LYS A 36 -1.08 24.28 -3.86
CA LYS A 36 0.03 25.14 -3.46
C LYS A 36 0.40 26.18 -4.53
N THR A 37 0.38 25.81 -5.81
CA THR A 37 0.91 26.66 -6.89
C THR A 37 -0.13 27.58 -7.50
N THR A 38 -1.39 27.15 -7.56
CA THR A 38 -2.44 27.87 -8.29
C THR A 38 -3.24 28.81 -7.40
N PHE A 39 -3.27 28.56 -6.08
CA PHE A 39 -4.11 29.30 -5.13
C PHE A 39 -3.30 29.87 -3.95
N PRO A 40 -2.30 30.73 -4.19
CA PRO A 40 -1.44 31.31 -3.15
C PRO A 40 -2.22 32.14 -2.12
N GLU A 41 -3.39 32.66 -2.47
CA GLU A 41 -4.29 33.44 -1.61
C GLU A 41 -4.88 32.65 -0.44
N LEU A 42 -4.90 31.32 -0.51
CA LEU A 42 -5.44 30.47 0.57
C LEU A 42 -4.62 30.54 1.86
N LYS A 43 -3.39 31.10 1.81
CA LYS A 43 -2.49 31.22 2.97
C LYS A 43 -2.38 29.93 3.80
N LEU A 44 -2.50 28.78 3.16
CA LEU A 44 -2.36 27.48 3.81
C LEU A 44 -0.98 27.41 4.44
N SER A 45 -0.94 26.98 5.70
CA SER A 45 0.34 26.77 6.37
C SER A 45 1.10 25.64 5.68
N ASP A 46 2.43 25.73 5.64
CA ASP A 46 3.26 24.64 5.11
C ASP A 46 2.95 23.32 5.84
N SER A 47 2.62 23.36 7.14
CA SER A 47 2.23 22.17 7.90
C SER A 47 0.92 21.51 7.42
N GLU A 48 -0.05 22.29 6.96
CA GLU A 48 -1.32 21.74 6.44
C GLU A 48 -1.11 20.97 5.14
N LEU A 49 -0.19 21.42 4.29
CA LEU A 49 0.15 20.74 3.03
C LEU A 49 1.18 19.63 3.22
N LEU A 50 2.14 19.81 4.14
CA LEU A 50 3.23 18.86 4.37
C LEU A 50 2.72 17.59 5.06
N LEU A 51 1.76 17.70 5.99
CA LEU A 51 1.23 16.55 6.72
C LEU A 51 0.63 15.47 5.79
N PRO A 52 -0.35 15.76 4.91
CA PRO A 52 -0.86 14.76 3.97
C PRO A 52 0.20 14.25 3.00
N LEU A 53 1.17 15.10 2.62
CA LEU A 53 2.27 14.70 1.75
C LEU A 53 3.19 13.67 2.43
N VAL A 54 3.53 13.88 3.71
CA VAL A 54 4.32 12.93 4.51
C VAL A 54 3.56 11.62 4.68
N LEU A 55 2.25 11.68 4.94
CA LEU A 55 1.42 10.47 5.08
C LEU A 55 1.35 9.67 3.76
N ILE A 56 1.23 10.34 2.61
CA ILE A 56 1.31 9.69 1.29
C ILE A 56 2.69 9.07 1.07
N ALA A 57 3.76 9.80 1.37
CA ALA A 57 5.13 9.30 1.19
C ALA A 57 5.36 8.04 2.03
N LEU A 58 4.95 8.05 3.31
CA LEU A 58 4.99 6.87 4.17
C LEU A 58 4.12 5.74 3.60
N SER A 59 2.90 6.02 3.16
CA SER A 59 2.03 5.03 2.52
C SER A 59 2.73 4.31 1.36
N LEU A 60 3.40 5.06 0.47
CA LEU A 60 4.17 4.51 -0.66
C LEU A 60 5.38 3.69 -0.20
N VAL A 61 6.09 4.12 0.85
CA VAL A 61 7.19 3.34 1.43
C VAL A 61 6.69 2.00 1.97
N PHE A 62 5.58 2.00 2.72
CA PHE A 62 4.98 0.76 3.22
C PHE A 62 4.45 -0.13 2.08
N ASP A 63 3.92 0.44 1.00
CA ASP A 63 3.56 -0.31 -0.21
C ASP A 63 4.79 -1.00 -0.83
N PHE A 64 5.87 -0.26 -1.04
CA PHE A 64 7.13 -0.81 -1.55
C PHE A 64 7.67 -1.92 -0.63
N LEU A 65 7.73 -1.68 0.68
CA LEU A 65 8.20 -2.66 1.66
C LEU A 65 7.36 -3.93 1.67
N GLN A 66 6.03 -3.84 1.48
CA GLN A 66 5.17 -5.01 1.37
C GLN A 66 5.66 -5.94 0.25
N TYR A 67 5.94 -5.40 -0.93
CA TYR A 67 6.36 -6.20 -2.08
C TYR A 67 7.83 -6.63 -1.99
N LEU A 68 8.72 -5.78 -1.48
CA LEU A 68 10.13 -6.10 -1.30
C LEU A 68 10.32 -7.23 -0.27
N VAL A 69 9.75 -7.07 0.92
CA VAL A 69 9.81 -8.09 1.98
C VAL A 69 9.09 -9.37 1.54
N GLY A 70 7.97 -9.24 0.82
CA GLY A 70 7.28 -10.36 0.20
C GLY A 70 8.19 -11.16 -0.73
N GLY A 71 8.88 -10.49 -1.66
CA GLY A 71 9.84 -11.11 -2.55
C GLY A 71 10.94 -11.86 -1.80
N ILE A 72 11.58 -11.20 -0.83
CA ILE A 72 12.65 -11.80 -0.02
C ILE A 72 12.18 -13.05 0.73
N ILE A 73 11.03 -12.98 1.41
CA ILE A 73 10.46 -14.11 2.16
C ILE A 73 10.23 -15.32 1.25
N TRP A 74 9.67 -15.10 0.06
CA TRP A 74 9.35 -16.19 -0.87
C TRP A 74 10.58 -16.75 -1.57
N ILE A 75 11.58 -15.93 -1.91
CA ILE A 75 12.87 -16.39 -2.43
C ILE A 75 13.57 -17.29 -1.41
N ILE A 76 13.65 -16.87 -0.15
CA ILE A 76 14.28 -17.66 0.92
C ILE A 76 13.50 -18.97 1.13
N PHE A 77 12.16 -18.91 1.14
CA PHE A 77 11.33 -20.10 1.29
C PHE A 77 11.56 -21.11 0.15
N TYR A 78 11.56 -20.64 -1.11
CA TYR A 78 11.81 -21.48 -2.28
C TYR A 78 13.19 -22.14 -2.21
N ASN A 79 14.25 -21.36 -1.99
CA ASN A 79 15.62 -21.85 -1.91
C ASN A 79 15.80 -22.90 -0.81
N ASN A 80 15.18 -22.69 0.36
CA ASN A 80 15.23 -23.66 1.46
C ASN A 80 14.52 -24.97 1.11
N LYS A 81 13.40 -24.93 0.37
CA LYS A 81 12.68 -26.13 -0.05
C LYS A 81 13.42 -26.88 -1.14
N GLN A 82 14.01 -26.17 -2.10
CA GLN A 82 14.85 -26.75 -3.14
C GLN A 82 16.09 -27.43 -2.56
N LYS A 83 16.79 -26.78 -1.61
CA LYS A 83 17.95 -27.37 -0.91
C LYS A 83 17.61 -28.67 -0.15
N ASN A 84 16.36 -28.79 0.32
CA ASN A 84 15.88 -30.00 0.99
C ASN A 84 15.39 -31.08 0.01
N GLY A 85 15.66 -30.94 -1.31
CA GLY A 85 15.33 -31.95 -2.32
C GLY A 85 13.84 -32.05 -2.65
N ILE A 86 13.03 -31.06 -2.26
CA ILE A 86 11.59 -31.07 -2.55
C ILE A 86 11.37 -30.79 -4.04
N SER A 87 10.62 -31.66 -4.71
CA SER A 87 10.23 -31.49 -6.11
C SER A 87 9.51 -30.17 -6.33
N ASN A 88 9.75 -29.52 -7.47
CA ASN A 88 9.03 -28.31 -7.90
C ASN A 88 7.52 -28.53 -8.06
N THR A 89 7.07 -29.78 -8.18
CA THR A 89 5.65 -30.16 -8.32
C THR A 89 5.01 -30.58 -7.00
N ALA A 90 5.77 -30.64 -5.90
CA ALA A 90 5.24 -31.05 -4.61
C ALA A 90 4.32 -29.95 -4.04
N ASP A 91 3.17 -30.35 -3.49
CA ASP A 91 2.31 -29.43 -2.76
C ASP A 91 2.91 -29.16 -1.38
N VAL A 92 3.34 -27.91 -1.14
CA VAL A 92 4.02 -27.51 0.08
C VAL A 92 3.18 -26.51 0.85
N GLN A 93 2.77 -26.90 2.05
CA GLN A 93 2.11 -25.98 2.96
C GLN A 93 3.10 -24.94 3.50
N THR A 94 2.69 -23.67 3.49
CA THR A 94 3.45 -22.57 4.09
C THR A 94 2.88 -22.20 5.46
N THR A 95 3.75 -21.69 6.32
CA THR A 95 3.37 -21.20 7.65
C THR A 95 2.71 -19.83 7.58
N LYS A 96 1.62 -19.66 8.34
CA LYS A 96 0.76 -18.45 8.35
C LYS A 96 1.48 -17.14 8.75
N TRP A 97 2.63 -17.19 9.43
CA TRP A 97 3.34 -15.98 9.87
C TRP A 97 3.90 -15.15 8.70
N ARG A 98 4.34 -15.81 7.61
CA ARG A 98 4.89 -15.16 6.41
C ARG A 98 3.87 -14.20 5.80
N SER A 99 2.64 -14.67 5.65
CA SER A 99 1.53 -13.85 5.14
C SER A 99 1.15 -12.73 6.11
N ARG A 100 1.19 -12.97 7.44
CA ARG A 100 0.87 -11.94 8.44
C ARG A 100 1.75 -10.70 8.32
N VAL A 101 3.06 -10.87 8.13
CA VAL A 101 4.00 -9.75 7.94
C VAL A 101 3.58 -8.88 6.76
N LEU A 102 3.22 -9.49 5.63
CA LEU A 102 2.79 -8.75 4.44
C LEU A 102 1.45 -8.04 4.65
N TYR A 103 0.51 -8.67 5.36
CA TYR A 103 -0.75 -8.03 5.71
C TYR A 103 -0.56 -6.86 6.67
N THR A 104 0.44 -6.88 7.56
CA THR A 104 0.77 -5.73 8.40
C THR A 104 1.17 -4.51 7.56
N PHE A 105 2.09 -4.67 6.60
CA PHE A 105 2.45 -3.59 5.66
C PHE A 105 1.23 -3.11 4.86
N TYR A 106 0.39 -4.05 4.40
CA TYR A 106 -0.85 -3.76 3.69
C TYR A 106 -1.81 -2.88 4.49
N TYR A 107 -2.08 -3.19 5.76
CA TYR A 107 -3.00 -2.38 6.55
C TYR A 107 -2.41 -1.01 6.93
N ILE A 108 -1.11 -0.94 7.22
CA ILE A 108 -0.44 0.32 7.55
C ILE A 108 -0.51 1.29 6.36
N LYS A 109 -0.16 0.86 5.14
CA LYS A 109 -0.20 1.74 3.97
C LYS A 109 -1.60 2.30 3.70
N PHE A 110 -2.65 1.49 3.85
CA PHE A 110 -4.03 1.92 3.64
C PHE A 110 -4.50 2.89 4.73
N THR A 111 -4.10 2.66 5.98
CA THR A 111 -4.39 3.59 7.09
C THR A 111 -3.76 4.95 6.84
N LEU A 112 -2.48 4.97 6.45
CA LEU A 112 -1.76 6.21 6.13
C LEU A 112 -2.38 6.95 4.94
N MET A 113 -2.69 6.23 3.85
CA MET A 113 -3.36 6.79 2.68
C MET A 113 -4.72 7.37 3.04
N PHE A 114 -5.53 6.63 3.80
CA PHE A 114 -6.86 7.08 4.19
C PHE A 114 -6.80 8.37 5.01
N ILE A 115 -5.93 8.43 6.01
CA ILE A 115 -5.73 9.63 6.82
C ILE A 115 -5.24 10.81 5.94
N ALA A 116 -4.30 10.57 5.02
CA ALA A 116 -3.84 11.60 4.09
C ALA A 116 -4.99 12.20 3.27
N TYR A 117 -5.88 11.34 2.75
CA TYR A 117 -7.03 11.77 1.98
C TYR A 117 -8.07 12.52 2.80
N LEU A 118 -8.25 12.21 4.08
CA LEU A 118 -9.08 13.02 4.97
C LEU A 118 -8.53 14.45 5.10
N PHE A 119 -7.21 14.62 5.21
CA PHE A 119 -6.59 15.95 5.23
C PHE A 119 -6.71 16.67 3.89
N ILE A 120 -6.47 15.99 2.77
CA ILE A 120 -6.64 16.58 1.42
C ILE A 120 -8.08 17.05 1.24
N ILE A 121 -9.06 16.21 1.56
CA ILE A 121 -10.49 16.56 1.45
C ILE A 121 -10.81 17.76 2.34
N LYS A 122 -10.30 17.81 3.58
CA LYS A 122 -10.48 18.96 4.48
C LYS A 122 -9.94 20.26 3.85
N ILE A 123 -8.74 20.22 3.27
CA ILE A 123 -8.13 21.38 2.58
C ILE A 123 -8.99 21.81 1.40
N LEU A 124 -9.49 20.86 0.61
CA LEU A 124 -10.38 21.15 -0.52
C LEU A 124 -11.74 21.69 -0.09
N PHE A 125 -12.25 21.34 1.11
CA PHE A 125 -13.48 21.93 1.62
C PHE A 125 -13.28 23.33 2.20
N GLN A 126 -12.09 23.68 2.69
CA GLN A 126 -11.79 25.06 3.08
C GLN A 126 -11.82 26.04 1.89
N TYR A 127 -11.80 25.51 0.66
CA TYR A 127 -11.97 26.28 -0.57
C TYR A 127 -13.43 26.66 -0.87
N PHE A 128 -14.40 25.84 -0.45
CA PHE A 128 -15.84 26.08 -0.68
C PHE A 128 -16.45 26.85 0.48
#